data_AF-A0A9Q4EYH1-F1
#
_entry.id   AF-A0A9Q4EYH1-F1
#
_cell.length_a   1.000
_cell.length_b   1.000
_cell.length_c   1.000
_cell.angle_alpha   90.00
_cell.angle_beta   90.00
_cell.angle_gamma   90.00
#
_symmetry.space_group_name_H-M   'P 1'
#
loop_
_entity.id
_entity.type
_entity.pdbx_description
1 polymer ?
#
loop_
_entity_poly.entity_id
_entity_poly.type
_entity_poly.pdbx_seq_one_letter_code
_entity_poly.pdbx_strand_id
1 'polypeptide(L)'
;MLNGIWRHSCPYGTIEKKEGFTKAARKCGYLVSEYKGKYGDVEYALKSLNFVCEIGDYVFLGLPHLNGYNNPIRNSDFFVDDDMIKKDDFTPEFVVELIKYKPYALMGGVISSYQKEYVPKFCDQLKRLMPDIYRKVCEIYPEIEQIVENIDYIGKRAKLITLLPGEVKLSTDVLEWNGELLHGKGKQISFWKLDDEEVTIIPNKNTMVTIYDNSTVTEETEFEE
;
A
#
# COMPACT_ATOMS: atom_id res chain seq x y z
N MET A 1 -22.99 3.34 -0.03
CA MET A 1 -22.51 2.51 -1.14
C MET A 1 -21.46 1.61 -0.54
N LEU A 2 -21.68 0.29 -0.57
CA LEU A 2 -20.74 -0.69 -0.04
C LEU A 2 -19.75 -0.98 -1.16
N ASN A 3 -18.70 -0.17 -1.24
CA ASN A 3 -17.57 -0.46 -2.11
C ASN A 3 -16.58 -1.34 -1.32
N GLY A 4 -16.29 -2.52 -1.84
CA GLY A 4 -15.07 -3.26 -1.52
C GLY A 4 -15.13 -4.18 -0.29
N ILE A 5 -15.28 -5.47 -0.57
CA ILE A 5 -14.38 -6.54 -0.08
C ILE A 5 -13.87 -6.39 1.37
N TRP A 6 -14.56 -7.04 2.31
CA TRP A 6 -13.96 -7.47 3.59
C TRP A 6 -14.04 -8.99 3.61
N ARG A 7 -12.98 -9.66 3.13
CA ARG A 7 -12.93 -11.14 3.11
C ARG A 7 -11.71 -11.75 3.79
N HIS A 8 -10.83 -10.94 4.39
CA HIS A 8 -9.77 -11.50 5.20
C HIS A 8 -10.29 -11.83 6.60
N SER A 9 -10.36 -13.11 6.90
CA SER A 9 -10.47 -13.66 8.23
C SER A 9 -9.14 -13.43 8.97
N CYS A 10 -9.20 -12.74 10.11
CA CYS A 10 -8.04 -12.58 10.97
C CYS A 10 -7.89 -13.83 11.85
N PRO A 11 -6.73 -14.48 11.89
CA PRO A 11 -6.54 -15.68 12.70
C PRO A 11 -6.61 -15.37 14.21
N TYR A 12 -6.43 -14.10 14.58
CA TYR A 12 -6.48 -13.61 15.96
C TYR A 12 -7.77 -12.87 16.31
N GLY A 13 -8.71 -12.69 15.37
CA GLY A 13 -9.86 -11.82 15.57
C GLY A 13 -11.10 -12.23 14.79
N THR A 14 -12.26 -12.08 15.40
CA THR A 14 -13.55 -12.38 14.77
C THR A 14 -14.28 -11.11 14.38
N ILE A 15 -14.88 -11.09 13.19
CA ILE A 15 -15.77 -10.01 12.76
C ILE A 15 -17.19 -10.35 13.19
N GLU A 16 -17.79 -9.51 14.03
CA GLU A 16 -19.20 -9.59 14.37
C GLU A 16 -19.99 -8.55 13.58
N LYS A 17 -20.97 -8.98 12.77
CA LYS A 17 -21.89 -8.08 12.07
C LYS A 17 -23.20 -7.98 12.85
N LYS A 18 -23.50 -6.79 13.37
CA LYS A 18 -24.80 -6.49 13.98
C LYS A 18 -25.70 -5.76 13.00
N GLU A 19 -26.85 -6.34 12.69
CA GLU A 19 -27.86 -5.68 11.87
C GLU A 19 -28.66 -4.70 12.71
N GLY A 20 -28.67 -3.44 12.28
CA GLY A 20 -29.36 -2.35 12.95
C GLY A 20 -30.77 -2.08 12.40
N PHE A 21 -31.33 -0.94 12.79
CA PHE A 21 -32.61 -0.46 12.27
C PHE A 21 -32.51 -0.05 10.79
N THR A 22 -33.64 -0.06 10.09
CA THR A 22 -33.70 0.43 8.69
C THR A 22 -33.30 1.90 8.62
N LYS A 23 -32.76 2.33 7.47
CA LYS A 23 -32.32 3.72 7.25
C LYS A 23 -33.42 4.77 7.46
N ALA A 24 -34.70 4.38 7.32
CA ALA A 24 -35.86 5.24 7.53
C ALA A 24 -36.22 5.43 9.02
N ALA A 25 -35.72 4.56 9.91
CA ALA A 25 -35.99 4.67 11.34
C ALA A 25 -35.10 5.75 11.98
N ARG A 26 -35.68 6.64 12.80
CA ARG A 26 -34.93 7.64 13.59
C ARG A 26 -33.82 7.01 14.45
N LYS A 27 -33.98 5.74 14.84
CA LYS A 27 -33.00 4.98 15.64
C LYS A 27 -31.76 4.51 14.85
N CYS A 28 -31.76 4.56 13.52
CA CYS A 28 -30.60 4.20 12.70
C CYS A 28 -29.38 5.09 13.00
N GLY A 29 -29.60 6.39 13.22
CA GLY A 29 -28.52 7.32 13.58
C GLY A 29 -27.92 7.07 14.96
N TYR A 30 -28.71 6.51 15.90
CA TYR A 30 -28.25 6.23 17.26
C TYR A 30 -27.17 5.15 17.28
N LEU A 31 -27.39 4.04 16.55
CA LEU A 31 -26.40 2.96 16.46
C LEU A 31 -25.08 3.47 15.87
N VAL A 32 -25.14 4.23 14.76
CA VAL A 32 -23.93 4.81 14.14
C VAL A 32 -23.21 5.74 15.11
N SER A 33 -23.95 6.62 15.81
CA SER A 33 -23.37 7.55 16.79
C SER A 33 -22.75 6.82 17.99
N GLU A 34 -23.35 5.73 18.45
CA GLU A 34 -22.83 4.94 19.57
C GLU A 34 -21.47 4.34 19.22
N TYR A 35 -21.36 3.69 18.05
CA TYR A 35 -20.11 3.10 17.59
C TYR A 35 -19.05 4.16 17.25
N LYS A 36 -19.44 5.30 16.64
CA LYS A 36 -18.52 6.44 16.45
C LYS A 36 -18.04 7.04 17.77
N GLY A 37 -18.88 7.05 18.81
CA GLY A 37 -18.46 7.48 20.15
C GLY A 37 -17.48 6.52 20.81
N LYS A 38 -17.67 5.21 20.62
CA LYS A 38 -16.83 4.15 21.22
C LYS A 38 -15.50 3.93 20.49
N TYR A 39 -15.48 4.11 19.17
CA TYR A 39 -14.36 3.72 18.30
C TYR A 39 -13.94 4.84 17.33
N GLY A 40 -14.37 6.08 17.56
CA GLY A 40 -14.10 7.20 16.65
C GLY A 40 -12.62 7.55 16.53
N ASP A 41 -11.83 7.22 17.55
CA ASP A 41 -10.37 7.32 17.57
C ASP A 41 -9.69 6.35 16.60
N VAL A 42 -10.27 5.16 16.40
CA VAL A 42 -9.75 4.14 15.47
C VAL A 42 -10.44 4.14 14.11
N GLU A 43 -11.64 4.73 13.97
CA GLU A 43 -12.40 4.75 12.70
C GLU A 43 -11.57 5.30 11.53
N TYR A 44 -10.79 6.35 11.76
CA TYR A 44 -9.93 6.97 10.74
C TYR A 44 -8.49 6.47 10.74
N ALA A 45 -8.09 5.69 11.76
CA ALA A 45 -6.73 5.16 11.88
C ALA A 45 -6.57 3.83 11.12
N LEU A 46 -7.65 3.09 10.94
CA LEU A 46 -7.64 1.76 10.30
C LEU A 46 -7.61 1.89 8.77
N LYS A 47 -6.40 1.86 8.21
CA LYS A 47 -6.19 1.66 6.77
C LYS A 47 -6.20 0.17 6.42
N SER A 48 -6.59 -0.15 5.19
CA SER A 48 -6.46 -1.50 4.65
C SER A 48 -4.98 -1.87 4.55
N LEU A 49 -4.60 -3.02 5.10
CA LEU A 49 -3.26 -3.57 4.96
C LEU A 49 -3.00 -3.94 3.49
N ASN A 50 -1.93 -3.40 2.89
CA ASN A 50 -1.64 -3.53 1.46
C ASN A 50 -0.13 -3.80 1.17
N PHE A 51 0.59 -4.23 2.20
CA PHE A 51 2.03 -4.45 2.20
C PHE A 51 2.39 -5.74 2.94
N VAL A 52 3.51 -6.35 2.55
CA VAL A 52 3.99 -7.58 3.20
C VAL A 52 4.37 -7.31 4.65
N CYS A 53 3.84 -8.08 5.58
CA CYS A 53 4.21 -7.97 6.99
C CYS A 53 3.95 -9.26 7.78
N GLU A 54 4.59 -9.36 8.93
CA GLU A 54 4.35 -10.42 9.90
C GLU A 54 3.18 -10.05 10.82
N ILE A 55 2.26 -10.99 11.02
CA ILE A 55 1.13 -10.89 11.94
C ILE A 55 1.20 -12.12 12.84
N GLY A 56 1.87 -11.98 13.99
CA GLY A 56 2.10 -13.10 14.92
C GLY A 56 2.85 -14.25 14.24
N ASP A 57 2.20 -15.40 14.11
CA ASP A 57 2.72 -16.63 13.52
C ASP A 57 2.47 -16.73 11.99
N TYR A 58 1.96 -15.65 11.39
CA TYR A 58 1.56 -15.58 10.00
C TYR A 58 2.28 -14.47 9.25
N VAL A 59 2.32 -14.58 7.93
CA VAL A 59 2.79 -13.55 7.02
C VAL A 59 1.64 -13.18 6.08
N PHE A 60 1.28 -11.90 6.08
CA PHE A 60 0.38 -11.33 5.10
C PHE A 60 1.20 -10.92 3.88
N LEU A 61 0.87 -11.45 2.70
CA LEU A 61 1.64 -11.26 1.47
C LEU A 61 1.25 -9.97 0.75
N GLY A 62 0.00 -9.52 0.87
CA GLY A 62 -0.52 -8.35 0.17
C GLY A 62 -0.53 -8.50 -1.36
N LEU A 63 -0.50 -9.74 -1.86
CA LEU A 63 -0.51 -10.07 -3.28
C LEU A 63 -1.87 -10.67 -3.68
N PRO A 64 -2.53 -10.15 -4.72
CA PRO A 64 -3.81 -10.69 -5.15
C PRO A 64 -3.65 -11.98 -5.97
N HIS A 65 -4.74 -12.72 -6.10
CA HIS A 65 -4.90 -13.86 -7.03
C HIS A 65 -4.07 -15.12 -6.72
N LEU A 66 -3.51 -15.26 -5.50
CA LEU A 66 -2.70 -16.42 -5.13
C LEU A 66 -3.51 -17.72 -5.02
N ASN A 67 -4.70 -17.64 -4.42
CA ASN A 67 -5.62 -18.76 -4.23
C ASN A 67 -6.76 -18.78 -5.28
N GLY A 68 -6.44 -18.44 -6.53
CA GLY A 68 -7.43 -18.36 -7.61
C GLY A 68 -7.95 -19.74 -8.05
N TYR A 69 -9.25 -19.87 -8.30
CA TYR A 69 -9.90 -21.15 -8.66
C TYR A 69 -9.25 -21.89 -9.86
N ASN A 70 -8.79 -21.16 -10.88
CA ASN A 70 -8.29 -21.76 -12.12
C ASN A 70 -6.80 -22.15 -12.09
N ASN A 71 -5.99 -21.45 -11.30
CA ASN A 71 -4.54 -21.64 -11.28
C ASN A 71 -3.99 -21.15 -9.94
N PRO A 72 -4.33 -21.77 -8.81
CA PRO A 72 -3.78 -21.32 -7.54
C PRO A 72 -2.28 -21.66 -7.51
N ILE A 73 -1.46 -20.79 -6.89
CA ILE A 73 -0.02 -21.04 -6.79
C ILE A 73 0.28 -22.30 -5.97
N ARG A 74 -0.52 -22.54 -4.93
CA ARG A 74 -0.49 -23.72 -4.06
C ARG A 74 -1.91 -24.16 -3.72
N ASN A 75 -2.06 -25.34 -3.11
CA ASN A 75 -3.37 -25.81 -2.66
C ASN A 75 -3.98 -24.84 -1.63
N SER A 76 -5.31 -24.78 -1.57
CA SER A 76 -6.03 -23.82 -0.71
C SER A 76 -5.75 -23.99 0.79
N ASP A 77 -5.33 -25.18 1.24
CA ASP A 77 -4.97 -25.48 2.63
C ASP A 77 -3.60 -24.92 3.05
N PHE A 78 -2.76 -24.53 2.09
CA PHE A 78 -1.53 -23.78 2.33
C PHE A 78 -1.80 -22.38 2.86
N PHE A 79 -2.97 -21.83 2.49
CA PHE A 79 -3.40 -20.49 2.80
C PHE A 79 -4.34 -20.49 4.01
N VAL A 80 -4.06 -19.62 4.97
CA VAL A 80 -4.97 -19.35 6.09
C VAL A 80 -6.08 -18.42 5.65
N ASP A 81 -5.73 -17.50 4.76
CA ASP A 81 -6.61 -16.65 3.97
C ASP A 81 -6.00 -16.44 2.57
N ASP A 82 -6.73 -15.85 1.62
CA ASP A 82 -6.37 -15.78 0.20
C ASP A 82 -4.93 -15.29 -0.09
N ASP A 83 -4.35 -14.49 0.80
CA ASP A 83 -3.01 -13.91 0.72
C ASP A 83 -2.23 -13.96 2.05
N MET A 84 -2.59 -14.89 2.94
CA MET A 84 -1.95 -15.05 4.24
C MET A 84 -1.55 -16.50 4.49
N ILE A 85 -0.30 -16.69 4.92
CA ILE A 85 0.31 -18.00 5.14
C ILE A 85 0.96 -18.08 6.51
N LYS A 86 1.33 -19.28 6.97
CA LYS A 86 2.14 -19.41 8.19
C LYS A 86 3.55 -18.90 7.95
N LYS A 87 4.17 -18.36 8.98
CA LYS A 87 5.54 -17.83 8.92
C LYS A 87 6.57 -18.88 8.50
N ASP A 88 6.40 -20.13 8.95
CA ASP A 88 7.29 -21.24 8.59
C ASP A 88 7.23 -21.59 7.09
N ASP A 89 6.11 -21.28 6.43
CA ASP A 89 5.91 -21.51 5.00
C ASP A 89 6.43 -20.34 4.14
N PHE A 90 6.77 -19.20 4.74
CA PHE A 90 7.33 -18.03 4.04
C PHE A 90 8.84 -18.17 3.82
N THR A 91 9.22 -19.11 2.94
CA THR A 91 10.62 -19.39 2.63
C THR A 91 11.12 -18.60 1.42
N PRO A 92 12.44 -18.39 1.27
CA PRO A 92 13.00 -17.75 0.08
C PRO A 92 12.58 -18.43 -1.23
N GLU A 93 12.49 -19.75 -1.25
CA GLU A 93 12.06 -20.52 -2.42
C GLU A 93 10.60 -20.23 -2.78
N PHE A 94 9.72 -20.13 -1.77
CA PHE A 94 8.32 -19.76 -1.99
C PHE A 94 8.19 -18.31 -2.47
N VAL A 95 9.03 -17.40 -1.97
CA VAL A 95 9.09 -16.02 -2.49
C VAL A 95 9.47 -15.99 -3.97
N VAL A 96 10.47 -16.79 -4.40
CA VAL A 96 10.83 -16.91 -5.82
C VAL A 96 9.65 -17.45 -6.65
N GLU A 97 8.87 -18.37 -6.08
CA GLU A 97 7.64 -18.87 -6.71
C GLU A 97 6.60 -17.75 -6.89
N LEU A 98 6.36 -16.94 -5.85
CA LEU A 98 5.45 -15.78 -5.90
C LEU A 98 5.84 -14.77 -6.98
N ILE A 99 7.14 -14.49 -7.12
CA ILE A 99 7.68 -13.57 -8.12
C ILE A 99 7.45 -14.11 -9.53
N LYS A 100 7.66 -15.41 -9.75
CA LYS A 100 7.54 -16.04 -11.08
C LYS A 100 6.10 -16.40 -11.46
N TYR A 101 5.19 -16.42 -10.48
CA TYR A 101 3.82 -16.86 -10.64
C TYR A 101 3.02 -15.95 -11.60
N LYS A 102 2.22 -16.58 -12.48
CA LYS A 102 1.40 -15.90 -13.48
C LYS A 102 -0.07 -16.29 -13.29
N PRO A 103 -0.85 -15.49 -12.55
CA PRO A 103 -2.27 -15.81 -12.36
C PRO A 103 -3.05 -15.66 -13.66
N TYR A 104 -4.09 -16.49 -13.79
CA TYR A 104 -5.02 -16.46 -14.91
C TYR A 104 -6.40 -15.97 -14.46
N ALA A 105 -7.06 -15.19 -15.31
CA ALA A 105 -8.43 -14.77 -15.08
C ALA A 105 -9.41 -15.93 -15.25
N LEU A 106 -10.64 -15.77 -14.72
CA LEU A 106 -11.68 -16.80 -14.78
C LEU A 106 -12.04 -17.24 -16.21
N MET A 107 -12.07 -16.29 -17.14
CA MET A 107 -12.36 -16.53 -18.56
C MET A 107 -11.10 -16.87 -19.39
N GLY A 108 -9.98 -17.18 -18.73
CA GLY A 108 -8.68 -17.33 -19.36
C GLY A 108 -7.96 -15.99 -19.57
N GLY A 109 -6.68 -16.08 -19.94
CA GLY A 109 -5.79 -14.91 -20.09
C GLY A 109 -5.00 -14.61 -18.82
N VAL A 110 -3.72 -14.25 -19.00
CA VAL A 110 -2.80 -13.91 -17.90
C VAL A 110 -3.14 -12.53 -17.35
N ILE A 111 -3.24 -12.42 -16.04
CA ILE A 111 -3.43 -11.13 -15.34
C ILE A 111 -2.09 -10.39 -15.38
N SER A 112 -1.87 -9.63 -16.45
CA SER A 112 -0.58 -8.97 -16.70
C SER A 112 -0.20 -7.92 -15.65
N SER A 113 -1.18 -7.33 -14.97
CA SER A 113 -0.94 -6.38 -13.87
C SER A 113 -0.23 -7.04 -12.70
N TYR A 114 -0.43 -8.33 -12.43
CA TYR A 114 0.29 -9.06 -11.38
C TYR A 114 1.81 -8.89 -11.54
N GLN A 115 2.32 -9.18 -12.73
CA GLN A 115 3.75 -9.11 -13.03
C GLN A 115 4.25 -7.66 -13.20
N LYS A 116 3.42 -6.75 -13.72
CA LYS A 116 3.85 -5.37 -14.02
C LYS A 116 3.77 -4.41 -12.83
N GLU A 117 2.84 -4.65 -11.91
CA GLU A 117 2.52 -3.70 -10.83
C GLU A 117 2.75 -4.33 -9.46
N TYR A 118 2.20 -5.53 -9.22
CA TYR A 118 2.21 -6.13 -7.89
C TYR A 118 3.55 -6.77 -7.52
N VAL A 119 4.17 -7.52 -8.44
CA VAL A 119 5.48 -8.16 -8.20
C VAL A 119 6.58 -7.12 -7.90
N PRO A 120 6.77 -6.04 -8.70
CA PRO A 120 7.77 -5.04 -8.36
C PRO A 120 7.51 -4.38 -7.00
N LYS A 121 6.25 -4.02 -6.71
CA LYS A 121 5.86 -3.47 -5.40
C LYS A 121 6.21 -4.43 -4.26
N PHE A 122 5.89 -5.71 -4.42
CA PHE A 122 6.17 -6.73 -3.41
C PHE A 122 7.67 -6.92 -3.18
N CYS A 123 8.49 -6.98 -4.25
CA CYS A 123 9.95 -7.11 -4.12
C CYS A 123 10.58 -5.94 -3.36
N ASP A 124 10.10 -4.72 -3.62
CA ASP A 124 10.57 -3.50 -2.94
C ASP A 124 10.06 -3.40 -1.50
N GLN A 125 8.84 -3.83 -1.22
CA GLN A 125 8.37 -4.00 0.15
C GLN A 125 9.17 -5.07 0.90
N LEU A 126 9.54 -6.18 0.24
CA LEU A 126 10.37 -7.23 0.84
C LEU A 126 11.77 -6.70 1.18
N LYS A 127 12.39 -5.93 0.28
CA LYS A 127 13.68 -5.26 0.52
C LYS A 127 13.64 -4.38 1.77
N ARG A 128 12.56 -3.61 1.94
CA ARG A 128 12.42 -2.61 3.01
C ARG A 128 11.94 -3.19 4.34
N LEU A 129 10.94 -4.06 4.30
CA LEU A 129 10.23 -4.54 5.49
C LEU A 129 10.75 -5.89 5.99
N MET A 130 11.35 -6.71 5.11
CA MET A 130 11.85 -8.04 5.45
C MET A 130 13.23 -8.31 4.82
N PRO A 131 14.25 -7.47 5.09
CA PRO A 131 15.54 -7.48 4.38
C PRO A 131 16.29 -8.81 4.50
N ASP A 132 16.10 -9.56 5.59
CA ASP A 132 16.73 -10.87 5.78
C ASP A 132 16.22 -11.92 4.79
N ILE A 133 14.91 -11.93 4.49
CA ILE A 133 14.34 -12.82 3.46
C ILE A 133 14.77 -12.32 2.08
N TYR A 134 14.71 -11.01 1.82
CA TYR A 134 15.14 -10.42 0.55
C TYR A 134 16.57 -10.84 0.18
N ARG A 135 17.53 -10.73 1.12
CA ARG A 135 18.93 -11.15 0.90
C ARG A 135 19.04 -12.61 0.49
N LYS A 136 18.32 -13.52 1.17
CA LYS A 136 18.32 -14.95 0.82
C LYS A 136 17.68 -15.20 -0.54
N VAL A 137 16.67 -14.42 -0.91
CA VAL A 137 16.07 -14.49 -2.25
C VAL A 137 17.06 -14.03 -3.31
N CYS A 138 17.84 -12.97 -3.08
CA CYS A 138 18.89 -12.54 -4.02
C CYS A 138 19.92 -13.64 -4.28
N GLU A 139 20.24 -14.48 -3.29
CA GLU A 139 21.16 -15.61 -3.46
C GLU A 139 20.60 -16.68 -4.44
N ILE A 140 19.27 -16.85 -4.49
CA ILE A 140 18.60 -17.88 -5.30
C ILE A 140 18.06 -17.32 -6.63
N TYR A 141 17.71 -16.04 -6.65
CA TYR A 141 17.12 -15.34 -7.80
C TYR A 141 17.64 -13.89 -7.88
N PRO A 142 18.89 -13.69 -8.34
CA PRO A 142 19.52 -12.38 -8.42
C PRO A 142 18.75 -11.35 -9.27
N GLU A 143 17.93 -11.81 -10.21
CA GLU A 143 17.11 -10.94 -11.07
C GLU A 143 16.10 -10.08 -10.28
N ILE A 144 15.83 -10.41 -9.01
CA ILE A 144 15.01 -9.58 -8.12
C ILE A 144 15.58 -8.16 -7.96
N GLU A 145 16.90 -7.98 -8.04
CA GLU A 145 17.54 -6.67 -7.93
C GLU A 145 17.11 -5.76 -9.09
N GLN A 146 17.12 -6.30 -10.32
CA GLN A 146 16.67 -5.57 -11.51
C GLN A 146 15.18 -5.22 -11.44
N ILE A 147 14.36 -6.06 -10.80
CA ILE A 147 12.94 -5.78 -10.61
C ILE A 147 12.76 -4.55 -9.71
N VAL A 148 13.55 -4.44 -8.65
CA VAL A 148 13.47 -3.32 -7.69
C VAL A 148 14.06 -2.03 -8.25
N GLU A 149 15.17 -2.12 -8.98
CA GLU A 149 15.84 -0.95 -9.59
C GLU A 149 14.97 -0.24 -10.63
N ASN A 150 14.08 -0.96 -11.30
CA ASN A 150 13.23 -0.41 -12.37
C ASN A 150 11.85 0.06 -11.88
N ILE A 151 11.64 0.22 -10.57
CA ILE A 151 10.35 0.64 -10.03
C ILE A 151 10.08 2.10 -10.33
N ASP A 152 8.89 2.35 -10.88
CA ASP A 152 8.33 3.67 -10.98
C ASP A 152 7.54 4.03 -9.71
N TYR A 153 7.94 5.12 -9.06
CA TYR A 153 7.29 5.69 -7.88
C TYR A 153 6.41 6.89 -8.22
N ILE A 154 6.37 7.35 -9.47
CA ILE A 154 5.54 8.49 -9.88
C ILE A 154 4.07 8.23 -9.52
N GLY A 155 3.45 9.23 -8.88
CA GLY A 155 2.07 9.13 -8.41
C GLY A 155 1.91 8.50 -7.01
N LYS A 156 2.95 7.87 -6.45
CA LYS A 156 2.93 7.40 -5.05
C LYS A 156 3.12 8.57 -4.09
N ARG A 157 2.68 8.41 -2.85
CA ARG A 157 2.81 9.44 -1.81
C ARG A 157 3.96 9.10 -0.86
N ALA A 158 4.72 10.10 -0.45
CA ALA A 158 5.85 9.96 0.46
C ALA A 158 6.01 11.19 1.36
N LYS A 159 6.69 11.03 2.49
CA LYS A 159 7.07 12.14 3.37
C LYS A 159 8.07 13.02 2.65
N LEU A 160 7.72 14.28 2.47
CA LEU A 160 8.54 15.26 1.73
C LEU A 160 9.97 15.35 2.27
N ILE A 161 10.11 15.35 3.61
CA ILE A 161 11.42 15.50 4.27
C ILE A 161 12.37 14.31 4.06
N THR A 162 11.90 13.21 3.44
CA THR A 162 12.70 12.01 3.12
C THR A 162 13.05 11.92 1.63
N LEU A 163 12.72 12.95 0.85
CA LEU A 163 13.01 13.07 -0.57
C LEU A 163 14.21 13.98 -0.82
N LEU A 164 14.97 13.68 -1.85
CA LEU A 164 15.97 14.59 -2.39
C LEU A 164 15.30 15.83 -3.01
N PRO A 165 16.02 16.97 -3.08
CA PRO A 165 15.55 18.14 -3.79
C PRO A 165 15.12 17.84 -5.24
N GLY A 166 14.03 18.46 -5.68
CA GLY A 166 13.48 18.28 -7.02
C GLY A 166 12.00 18.65 -7.10
N GLU A 167 11.37 18.32 -8.23
CA GLU A 167 9.95 18.58 -8.43
C GLU A 167 9.08 17.52 -7.73
N VAL A 168 8.06 17.98 -7.00
CA VAL A 168 7.08 17.12 -6.30
C VAL A 168 5.67 17.64 -6.56
N LYS A 169 4.66 16.77 -6.42
CA LYS A 169 3.26 17.17 -6.53
C LYS A 169 2.64 17.39 -5.16
N LEU A 170 2.09 18.58 -4.94
CA LEU A 170 1.18 18.85 -3.82
C LEU A 170 -0.24 18.96 -4.37
N SER A 171 -1.10 18.00 -4.02
CA SER A 171 -2.41 17.85 -4.67
C SER A 171 -2.26 17.62 -6.20
N THR A 172 -2.63 18.59 -7.01
CA THR A 172 -2.60 18.54 -8.49
C THR A 172 -1.39 19.24 -9.09
N ASP A 173 -0.74 20.10 -8.32
CA ASP A 173 0.23 21.06 -8.80
C ASP A 173 1.65 20.61 -8.52
N VAL A 174 2.55 20.94 -9.44
CA VAL A 174 3.99 20.67 -9.31
C VAL A 174 4.66 21.86 -8.63
N LEU A 175 5.41 21.55 -7.57
CA LEU A 175 6.14 22.50 -6.73
C LEU A 175 7.61 22.06 -6.66
N GLU A 176 8.49 23.02 -6.36
CA GLU A 176 9.93 22.79 -6.27
C GLU A 176 10.34 22.59 -4.81
N TRP A 177 10.87 21.42 -4.49
CA TRP A 177 11.44 21.08 -3.19
C TRP A 177 12.95 21.30 -3.21
N ASN A 178 13.48 22.14 -2.33
CA ASN A 178 14.92 22.40 -2.28
C ASN A 178 15.67 21.65 -1.16
N GLY A 179 14.99 20.79 -0.40
CA GLY A 179 15.55 20.07 0.76
C GLY A 179 15.18 20.68 2.12
N GLU A 180 14.72 21.93 2.16
CA GLU A 180 14.29 22.62 3.39
C GLU A 180 12.90 23.26 3.24
N LEU A 181 12.62 23.82 2.07
CA LEU A 181 11.47 24.63 1.75
C LEU A 181 10.83 24.15 0.45
N LEU A 182 9.49 24.14 0.44
CA LEU A 182 8.71 23.83 -0.76
C LEU A 182 8.23 25.14 -1.38
N HIS A 183 8.61 25.38 -2.64
CA HIS A 183 8.34 26.60 -3.37
C HIS A 183 7.25 26.37 -4.42
N GLY A 184 6.34 27.32 -4.51
CA GLY A 184 5.31 27.33 -5.54
C GLY A 184 4.73 28.72 -5.70
N LYS A 185 3.67 28.80 -6.50
CA LYS A 185 2.91 30.03 -6.71
C LYS A 185 1.63 30.02 -5.91
N GLY A 186 1.16 31.21 -5.54
CA GLY A 186 -0.10 31.42 -4.82
C GLY A 186 -1.27 30.62 -5.38
N LYS A 187 -1.49 30.67 -6.70
CA LYS A 187 -2.56 29.96 -7.41
C LYS A 187 -2.50 28.44 -7.32
N GLN A 188 -1.34 27.86 -7.04
CA GLN A 188 -1.13 26.42 -6.94
C GLN A 188 -1.50 25.86 -5.56
N ILE A 189 -1.47 26.71 -4.53
CA ILE A 189 -1.56 26.28 -3.12
C ILE A 189 -2.80 26.84 -2.43
N SER A 190 -3.28 28.01 -2.87
CA SER A 190 -4.28 28.79 -2.14
C SER A 190 -5.60 28.89 -2.89
N PHE A 191 -6.68 28.56 -2.17
CA PHE A 191 -8.05 28.83 -2.62
C PHE A 191 -8.47 30.30 -2.40
N TRP A 192 -7.61 31.13 -1.80
CA TRP A 192 -7.90 32.53 -1.44
C TRP A 192 -7.65 33.54 -2.56
N LYS A 193 -7.55 33.11 -3.82
CA LYS A 193 -7.27 33.95 -5.00
C LYS A 193 -5.91 34.67 -4.94
N LEU A 194 -4.87 33.96 -4.50
CA LEU A 194 -3.50 34.38 -4.84
C LEU A 194 -3.21 33.99 -6.29
N ASP A 195 -2.41 34.80 -6.98
CA ASP A 195 -2.09 34.64 -8.40
C ASP A 195 -0.68 34.05 -8.56
N ASP A 196 0.27 34.82 -9.08
CA ASP A 196 1.64 34.40 -9.38
C ASP A 196 2.64 34.78 -8.26
N GLU A 197 2.18 35.20 -7.08
CA GLU A 197 3.06 35.46 -5.93
C GLU A 197 3.83 34.20 -5.53
N GLU A 198 5.11 34.37 -5.19
CA GLU A 198 5.93 33.30 -4.64
C GLU A 198 5.44 32.93 -3.23
N VAL A 199 5.20 31.64 -3.03
CA VAL A 199 4.79 31.07 -1.76
C VAL A 199 5.80 30.01 -1.37
N THR A 200 6.26 30.12 -0.12
CA THR A 200 7.15 29.14 0.49
C THR A 200 6.42 28.44 1.62
N ILE A 201 6.45 27.11 1.60
CA ILE A 201 5.90 26.26 2.65
C ILE A 201 7.06 25.67 3.43
N ILE A 202 7.01 25.81 4.76
CA ILE A 202 7.88 25.10 5.69
C ILE A 202 7.19 23.78 6.04
N PRO A 203 7.64 22.63 5.51
CA PRO A 203 7.01 21.36 5.81
C PRO A 203 7.26 20.95 7.25
N ASN A 204 6.34 20.17 7.79
CA ASN A 204 6.57 19.47 9.05
C ASN A 204 6.85 17.98 8.77
N LYS A 205 7.20 17.22 9.81
CA LYS A 205 7.53 15.79 9.70
C LYS A 205 6.43 14.89 9.11
N ASN A 206 5.20 15.38 9.02
CA ASN A 206 4.05 14.66 8.49
C ASN A 206 3.61 15.20 7.11
N THR A 207 4.32 16.16 6.51
CA THR A 207 3.98 16.69 5.19
C THR A 207 4.18 15.60 4.14
N MET A 208 3.07 15.21 3.50
CA MET A 208 3.06 14.20 2.42
C MET A 208 2.92 14.87 1.07
N VAL A 209 3.70 14.42 0.10
CA VAL A 209 3.62 14.84 -1.31
C VAL A 209 3.49 13.63 -2.21
N THR A 210 3.04 13.85 -3.43
CA THR A 210 3.03 12.86 -4.50
C THR A 210 4.34 12.95 -5.28
N ILE A 211 5.02 11.81 -5.50
CA ILE A 211 6.24 11.74 -6.31
C ILE A 211 5.90 12.15 -7.75
N TYR A 212 6.67 13.10 -8.26
CA TYR A 212 6.58 13.57 -9.65
C TYR A 212 7.75 13.08 -10.49
N ASP A 213 8.94 13.03 -9.90
CA ASP A 213 10.16 12.49 -10.52
C ASP A 213 10.81 11.45 -9.60
N ASN A 214 11.13 10.27 -10.16
CA ASN A 214 11.82 9.20 -9.44
C ASN A 214 13.21 9.58 -8.96
N SER A 215 13.85 10.58 -9.58
CA SER A 215 15.17 11.07 -9.14
C SER A 215 15.16 11.62 -7.70
N THR A 216 13.99 11.99 -7.18
CA THR A 216 13.81 12.48 -5.81
C THR A 216 13.77 11.36 -4.76
N VAL A 217 13.61 10.11 -5.18
CA VAL A 217 13.42 8.95 -4.29
C VAL A 217 14.75 8.32 -3.93
N THR A 218 14.92 7.94 -2.66
CA THR A 218 16.08 7.23 -2.14
C THR A 218 15.67 5.98 -1.37
N GLU A 219 16.65 5.19 -0.93
CA GLU A 219 16.41 4.04 -0.06
C GLU A 219 15.84 4.43 1.32
N GLU A 220 16.05 5.68 1.75
CA GLU A 220 15.55 6.23 3.01
C GLU A 220 14.15 6.87 2.87
N THR A 221 13.58 6.89 1.66
CA THR A 221 12.27 7.51 1.42
C THR A 221 11.16 6.75 2.14
N GLU A 222 10.42 7.48 2.97
CA GLU A 222 9.28 6.97 3.71
C GLU A 222 7.98 7.19 2.92
N PHE A 223 7.40 6.12 2.39
CA PHE A 223 6.17 6.15 1.61
C PHE A 223 4.91 6.14 2.48
N GLU A 224 3.80 6.60 1.93
CA GLU A 224 2.49 6.34 2.52
C GLU A 224 2.09 4.89 2.26
N GLU A 225 1.98 4.11 3.34
CA GLU A 225 1.37 2.79 3.36
C GLU A 225 -0.16 2.87 3.19
#